data_AF-A0A200ICD8-F1
#
_entry.id   AF-A0A200ICD8-F1
#
_cell.length_a   1.000
_cell.length_b   1.000
_cell.length_c   1.000
_cell.angle_alpha   90.00
_cell.angle_beta   90.00
_cell.angle_gamma   90.00
#
_symmetry.space_group_name_H-M   'P 1'
#
loop_
_entity.id
_entity.type
_entity.pdbx_description
1 polymer ?
#
loop_
_entity_poly.entity_id
_entity_poly.type
_entity_poly.pdbx_seq_one_letter_code
_entity_poly.pdbx_strand_id
1 'polypeptide(L)'
;MLSEKQEKLKQMLLTPIVVDKLTNTIQKEGDTIKSAQVYRGVEDPDMSDVSIAFYEIIYKNTIPKNQQGEFNVFGKSDDKGNIYINDFANVSFAGDTMNSFKTISGKLIKELSIDGEKINKQYYMPNDSKGRMRLIFDSDADEYTQKIFYEFYKLYHSLANFWIIPIEMGRKSSKTISIDNFEFRTQDYMGRFLSEIRNNWNRLKKQGLYNFYFKNFEDYSEFIEKHFIIETDYLESPKDETENFGSLNEKDAVSIVSGMITAIKNRAELLSKSEYAEQLWILLSNITTDSSDKL
;
A
#
# COMPACT_ATOMS: atom_id res chain seq x y z
N MET A 1 2.44 24.92 5.80
CA MET A 1 3.73 24.33 6.19
C MET A 1 3.49 23.34 7.32
N LEU A 2 4.21 22.22 7.35
CA LEU A 2 4.14 21.24 8.43
C LEU A 2 4.88 21.77 9.67
N SER A 3 4.40 21.42 10.86
CA SER A 3 5.20 21.58 12.08
C SER A 3 6.32 20.54 12.13
N GLU A 4 7.33 20.74 12.97
CA GLU A 4 8.44 19.79 13.12
C GLU A 4 7.94 18.38 13.49
N LYS A 5 6.96 18.27 14.38
CA LYS A 5 6.36 16.99 14.77
C LYS A 5 5.65 16.32 13.58
N GLN A 6 4.92 17.09 12.78
CA GLN A 6 4.22 16.55 11.62
C GLN A 6 5.19 16.13 10.50
N GLU A 7 6.31 16.84 10.33
CA GLU A 7 7.37 16.44 9.40
C GLU A 7 8.02 15.13 9.84
N LYS A 8 8.35 15.00 11.13
CA LYS A 8 8.87 13.74 11.70
C LYS A 8 7.88 12.60 11.52
N LEU A 9 6.59 12.82 11.80
CA LEU A 9 5.54 11.82 11.58
C LEU A 9 5.43 11.41 10.11
N LYS A 10 5.48 12.37 9.18
CA LYS A 10 5.49 12.10 7.74
C LYS A 10 6.65 11.18 7.36
N GLN A 11 7.85 11.43 7.87
CA GLN A 11 9.01 10.55 7.62
C GLN A 11 8.83 9.14 8.21
N MET A 12 8.26 9.03 9.41
CA MET A 12 7.94 7.73 10.03
C MET A 12 6.92 6.93 9.20
N LEU A 13 5.89 7.59 8.69
CA LEU A 13 4.87 6.96 7.83
C LEU A 13 5.41 6.47 6.49
N LEU A 14 6.50 7.09 6.00
CA LEU A 14 7.21 6.73 4.77
C LEU A 14 8.32 5.68 5.00
N THR A 15 8.57 5.28 6.25
CA THR A 15 9.63 4.34 6.56
C THR A 15 9.24 2.92 6.09
N PRO A 16 10.10 2.23 5.32
CA PRO A 16 9.82 0.88 4.86
C PRO A 16 9.65 -0.11 6.01
N ILE A 17 8.68 -1.01 5.86
CA ILE A 17 8.37 -2.08 6.79
C ILE A 17 8.85 -3.40 6.21
N VAL A 18 9.54 -4.18 7.05
CA VAL A 18 9.99 -5.54 6.76
C VAL A 18 9.39 -6.47 7.80
N VAL A 19 8.86 -7.61 7.34
CA VAL A 19 8.34 -8.64 8.23
C VAL A 19 9.43 -9.64 8.57
N ASP A 20 9.52 -10.01 9.84
CA ASP A 20 10.32 -11.15 10.30
C ASP A 20 9.52 -11.89 11.37
N LYS A 21 9.08 -13.12 11.06
CA LYS A 21 8.30 -13.94 12.00
C LYS A 21 9.08 -14.49 13.17
N LEU A 22 10.41 -14.37 13.16
CA LEU A 22 11.25 -14.78 14.28
C LEU A 22 11.29 -13.74 15.39
N THR A 23 10.86 -12.50 15.13
CA THR A 23 10.65 -11.48 16.16
C THR A 23 9.22 -11.50 16.67
N ASN A 24 9.06 -11.19 17.96
CA ASN A 24 7.76 -10.92 18.59
C ASN A 24 7.61 -9.43 18.95
N THR A 25 8.50 -8.57 18.47
CA THR A 25 8.54 -7.14 18.78
C THR A 25 8.61 -6.30 17.50
N ILE A 26 8.06 -5.10 17.58
CA ILE A 26 8.15 -4.08 16.53
C ILE A 26 9.28 -3.14 16.91
N GLN A 27 10.28 -2.97 16.05
CA GLN A 27 11.44 -2.13 16.32
C GLN A 27 11.98 -1.48 15.05
N LYS A 28 12.60 -0.31 15.19
CA LYS A 28 13.37 0.30 14.11
C LYS A 28 14.74 -0.36 13.98
N GLU A 29 15.13 -0.75 12.77
CA GLU A 29 16.47 -1.23 12.43
C GLU A 29 17.00 -0.42 11.25
N GLY A 30 17.94 0.50 11.54
CA GLY A 30 18.46 1.43 10.54
C GLY A 30 17.36 2.30 9.93
N ASP A 31 17.16 2.17 8.61
CA ASP A 31 16.17 2.91 7.83
C ASP A 31 14.85 2.13 7.64
N THR A 32 14.63 1.06 8.40
CA THR A 32 13.44 0.21 8.29
C THR A 32 12.74 0.00 9.63
N ILE A 33 11.44 -0.26 9.59
CA ILE A 33 10.68 -0.80 10.72
C ILE A 33 10.59 -2.31 10.52
N LYS A 34 11.17 -3.06 11.46
CA LYS A 34 11.02 -4.51 11.53
C LYS A 34 9.80 -4.83 12.38
N SER A 35 8.87 -5.58 11.82
CA SER A 35 7.62 -5.94 12.49
C SER A 35 7.42 -7.45 12.44
N ALA A 36 6.83 -7.99 13.49
CA ALA A 36 6.32 -9.34 13.46
C ALA A 36 5.08 -9.43 12.56
N GLN A 37 4.64 -10.65 12.30
CA GLN A 37 3.31 -10.91 11.74
C GLN A 37 2.71 -12.10 12.46
N VAL A 38 1.84 -11.83 13.41
CA VAL A 38 1.18 -12.90 14.18
C VAL A 38 0.08 -13.59 13.36
N TYR A 39 -0.42 -12.93 12.31
CA TYR A 39 -1.40 -13.52 11.39
C TYR A 39 -0.86 -14.74 10.63
N ARG A 40 -1.67 -15.80 10.57
CA ARG A 40 -1.37 -17.05 9.83
C ARG A 40 -1.33 -16.81 8.31
N GLY A 41 -0.14 -16.81 7.72
CA GLY A 41 0.02 -16.66 6.27
C GLY A 41 1.47 -16.66 5.83
N VAL A 42 1.75 -16.24 4.59
CA VAL A 42 3.10 -15.86 4.14
C VAL A 42 3.46 -14.51 4.76
N GLU A 43 4.75 -14.21 4.92
CA GLU A 43 5.21 -12.89 5.38
C GLU A 43 4.73 -11.79 4.42
N ASP A 44 4.12 -10.76 4.98
CA ASP A 44 3.35 -9.78 4.22
C ASP A 44 3.32 -8.42 4.96
N PRO A 45 4.14 -7.44 4.53
CA PRO A 45 4.29 -6.16 5.25
C PRO A 45 3.00 -5.37 5.43
N ASP A 46 2.06 -5.43 4.49
CA ASP A 46 0.76 -4.77 4.61
C ASP A 46 -0.19 -5.48 5.61
N MET A 47 0.18 -6.65 6.10
CA MET A 47 -0.48 -7.37 7.20
C MET A 47 0.41 -7.56 8.42
N SER A 48 1.53 -6.83 8.50
CA SER A 48 2.38 -6.82 9.69
C SER A 48 1.66 -6.23 10.89
N ASP A 49 2.19 -6.49 12.09
CA ASP A 49 1.57 -6.03 13.33
C ASP A 49 1.46 -4.50 13.39
N VAL A 50 2.47 -3.78 12.88
CA VAL A 50 2.42 -2.30 12.80
C VAL A 50 1.36 -1.80 11.81
N SER A 51 1.18 -2.50 10.68
CA SER A 51 0.15 -2.16 9.68
C SER A 51 -1.26 -2.35 10.25
N ILE A 52 -1.46 -3.43 11.01
CA ILE A 52 -2.71 -3.74 11.71
C ILE A 52 -3.06 -2.63 12.71
N ALA A 53 -2.12 -2.22 13.56
CA ALA A 53 -2.33 -1.10 14.50
C ALA A 53 -2.61 0.22 13.77
N PHE A 54 -1.95 0.46 12.64
CA PHE A 54 -2.22 1.62 11.78
C PHE A 54 -3.66 1.62 11.26
N TYR A 55 -4.17 0.49 10.76
CA TYR A 55 -5.54 0.38 10.26
C TYR A 55 -6.58 0.61 11.35
N GLU A 56 -6.33 0.13 12.57
CA GLU A 56 -7.20 0.39 13.70
C GLU A 56 -7.34 1.89 13.97
N ILE A 57 -6.24 2.63 13.96
CA ILE A 57 -6.25 4.07 14.21
C ILE A 57 -7.11 4.81 13.17
N ILE A 58 -6.92 4.51 11.88
CA ILE A 58 -7.53 5.30 10.80
C ILE A 58 -8.92 4.80 10.38
N TYR A 59 -9.24 3.52 10.59
CA TYR A 59 -10.49 2.92 10.09
C TYR A 59 -11.46 2.48 11.19
N LYS A 60 -11.14 2.64 12.49
CA LYS A 60 -12.00 2.19 13.61
C LYS A 60 -13.47 2.61 13.53
N ASN A 61 -13.72 3.76 12.93
CA ASN A 61 -15.06 4.36 12.82
C ASN A 61 -15.68 4.20 11.41
N THR A 62 -14.91 3.70 10.45
CA THR A 62 -15.31 3.64 9.03
C THR A 62 -15.62 2.21 8.61
N ILE A 63 -14.91 1.22 9.16
CA ILE A 63 -15.07 -0.18 8.76
C ILE A 63 -15.91 -0.91 9.79
N PRO A 64 -16.88 -1.74 9.35
CA PRO A 64 -17.82 -2.39 10.24
C PRO A 64 -17.10 -3.33 11.21
N LYS A 65 -17.55 -3.27 12.47
CA LYS A 65 -17.20 -4.18 13.55
C LYS A 65 -17.84 -5.56 13.31
N ASN A 66 -17.30 -6.62 13.90
CA ASN A 66 -17.96 -7.94 13.86
C ASN A 66 -19.31 -7.92 14.61
N GLN A 67 -20.01 -9.05 14.62
CA GLN A 67 -21.28 -9.21 15.33
C GLN A 67 -21.17 -8.96 16.85
N GLN A 68 -19.95 -9.01 17.40
CA GLN A 68 -19.63 -8.76 18.81
C GLN A 68 -19.27 -7.28 19.08
N GLY A 69 -19.28 -6.40 18.07
CA GLY A 69 -18.95 -4.98 18.22
C GLY A 69 -17.44 -4.71 18.36
N GLU A 70 -16.60 -5.69 18.06
CA GLU A 70 -15.15 -5.57 18.08
C GLU A 70 -14.63 -5.12 16.71
N PHE A 71 -13.62 -4.26 16.72
CA PHE A 71 -12.88 -3.95 15.52
C PHE A 71 -12.14 -5.19 15.04
N ASN A 72 -12.24 -5.41 13.75
CA ASN A 72 -12.00 -6.68 13.09
C ASN A 72 -10.52 -7.03 12.88
N VAL A 73 -9.64 -6.32 13.58
CA VAL A 73 -8.22 -6.17 13.30
C VAL A 73 -7.38 -6.29 14.57
N PHE A 74 -7.97 -6.47 15.76
CA PHE A 74 -7.22 -6.21 17.00
C PHE A 74 -6.01 -7.08 17.25
N GLY A 75 -4.88 -6.38 17.40
CA GLY A 75 -3.98 -6.67 18.49
C GLY A 75 -4.39 -6.03 19.81
N LYS A 76 -4.08 -6.68 20.92
CA LYS A 76 -4.24 -6.15 22.29
C LYS A 76 -3.01 -5.34 22.68
N SER A 77 -3.14 -4.12 23.19
CA SER A 77 -2.04 -3.44 23.89
C SER A 77 -2.08 -3.69 25.40
N ASP A 78 -0.92 -3.76 26.05
CA ASP A 78 -0.83 -3.72 27.52
C ASP A 78 -0.90 -2.28 28.07
N ASP A 79 -1.03 -2.16 29.40
CA ASP A 79 -1.10 -0.87 30.12
C ASP A 79 0.19 -0.02 29.99
N LYS A 80 1.23 -0.56 29.37
CA LYS A 80 2.50 0.11 29.10
C LYS A 80 2.63 0.55 27.63
N GLY A 81 1.60 0.33 26.81
CA GLY A 81 1.58 0.68 25.39
C GLY A 81 2.28 -0.32 24.48
N ASN A 82 2.65 -1.52 24.96
CA ASN A 82 3.18 -2.58 24.10
C ASN A 82 2.03 -3.30 23.42
N ILE A 83 2.08 -3.42 22.10
CA ILE A 83 1.03 -4.03 21.28
C ILE A 83 1.36 -5.53 21.06
N TYR A 84 0.46 -6.40 21.50
CA TYR A 84 0.46 -7.86 21.30
C TYR A 84 -0.67 -8.23 20.32
N ILE A 85 -0.33 -8.60 19.09
CA ILE A 85 -1.37 -8.80 18.08
C ILE A 85 -1.96 -10.21 18.13
N ASN A 86 -3.24 -10.33 18.51
CA ASN A 86 -4.00 -11.56 18.30
C ASN A 86 -4.56 -11.56 16.87
N ASP A 87 -4.84 -12.75 16.33
CA ASP A 87 -5.26 -12.99 14.95
C ASP A 87 -6.16 -11.88 14.34
N PHE A 88 -5.80 -11.40 13.14
CA PHE A 88 -6.69 -10.57 12.30
C PHE A 88 -7.99 -11.36 12.05
N ALA A 89 -9.03 -11.05 12.82
CA ALA A 89 -10.18 -11.94 12.97
C ALA A 89 -11.20 -11.82 11.82
N ASN A 90 -11.06 -10.83 10.93
CA ASN A 90 -12.01 -10.65 9.84
C ASN A 90 -11.49 -11.14 8.49
N VAL A 91 -12.03 -12.27 8.07
CA VAL A 91 -11.80 -12.89 6.76
C VAL A 91 -12.30 -12.07 5.57
N SER A 92 -13.05 -10.98 5.78
CA SER A 92 -13.69 -10.18 4.73
C SER A 92 -12.85 -8.98 4.29
N PHE A 93 -11.82 -8.62 5.05
CA PHE A 93 -10.94 -7.49 4.74
C PHE A 93 -9.50 -7.96 4.68
N ALA A 94 -8.67 -7.20 3.99
CA ALA A 94 -7.23 -7.37 4.06
C ALA A 94 -6.51 -6.04 3.84
N GLY A 95 -5.36 -5.91 4.49
CA GLY A 95 -4.33 -4.96 4.11
C GLY A 95 -3.86 -5.25 2.68
N ASP A 96 -3.59 -4.17 1.96
CA ASP A 96 -2.98 -4.19 0.63
C ASP A 96 -2.14 -2.93 0.44
N THR A 97 -1.37 -2.91 -0.64
CA THR A 97 -0.70 -1.72 -1.17
C THR A 97 -1.60 -0.96 -2.14
N MET A 98 -1.73 0.35 -2.01
CA MET A 98 -2.46 1.19 -2.96
C MET A 98 -1.78 1.20 -4.34
N ASN A 99 -0.45 1.27 -4.34
CA ASN A 99 0.37 1.28 -5.54
C ASN A 99 1.29 0.06 -5.56
N SER A 100 1.14 -0.81 -6.56
CA SER A 100 1.94 -2.03 -6.72
C SER A 100 3.15 -1.81 -7.61
N PHE A 101 4.34 -2.15 -7.10
CA PHE A 101 5.56 -2.14 -7.90
C PHE A 101 5.51 -3.15 -9.05
N LYS A 102 5.01 -4.36 -8.75
CA LYS A 102 5.10 -5.54 -9.62
C LYS A 102 4.42 -5.34 -10.96
N THR A 103 3.29 -4.64 -10.98
CA THR A 103 2.55 -4.39 -12.21
C THR A 103 3.31 -3.44 -13.13
N ILE A 104 3.88 -2.36 -12.60
CA ILE A 104 4.56 -1.35 -13.44
C ILE A 104 5.94 -1.86 -13.89
N SER A 105 6.73 -2.46 -12.99
CA SER A 105 8.04 -3.00 -13.33
C SER A 105 7.95 -4.18 -14.32
N GLY A 106 6.92 -5.01 -14.20
CA GLY A 106 6.69 -6.14 -15.12
C GLY A 106 6.21 -5.73 -16.53
N LYS A 107 5.72 -4.49 -16.71
CA LYS A 107 5.23 -3.96 -18.00
C LYS A 107 6.25 -3.11 -18.74
N LEU A 108 7.37 -2.79 -18.10
CA LEU A 108 8.44 -2.05 -18.73
C LEU A 108 9.13 -2.94 -19.76
N ILE A 109 8.89 -2.68 -21.04
CA ILE A 109 9.58 -3.38 -22.13
C ILE A 109 10.86 -2.62 -22.45
N LYS A 110 11.99 -3.32 -22.41
CA LYS A 110 13.19 -2.92 -23.16
C LYS A 110 13.28 -3.86 -24.36
N GLU A 111 12.80 -3.41 -25.52
CA GLU A 111 13.15 -4.04 -26.80
C GLU A 111 14.64 -3.78 -27.02
N LEU A 112 15.46 -4.83 -26.93
CA LEU A 112 16.80 -4.81 -27.52
C LEU A 112 16.76 -5.65 -28.78
N SER A 113 17.25 -5.06 -29.87
CA SER A 113 17.63 -5.80 -31.06
C SER A 113 19.15 -5.95 -31.03
N ILE A 114 19.63 -7.18 -30.88
CA ILE A 114 21.02 -7.53 -31.13
C ILE A 114 20.98 -8.41 -32.39
N ASP A 115 21.69 -8.00 -33.43
CA ASP A 115 21.78 -8.70 -34.71
C ASP A 115 20.43 -9.03 -35.39
N GLY A 116 19.41 -8.20 -35.17
CA GLY A 116 18.09 -8.35 -35.79
C GLY A 116 17.14 -9.32 -35.05
N GLU A 117 17.58 -9.94 -33.96
CA GLU A 117 16.72 -10.73 -33.07
C GLU A 117 16.17 -9.88 -31.92
N LYS A 118 14.84 -9.95 -31.72
CA LYS A 118 14.15 -9.27 -30.62
C LYS A 118 14.38 -10.03 -29.31
N ILE A 119 14.99 -9.37 -28.33
CA ILE A 119 15.14 -9.91 -26.98
C ILE A 119 14.26 -9.07 -26.03
N ASN A 120 13.28 -9.72 -25.40
CA ASN A 120 12.47 -9.11 -24.34
C ASN A 120 13.30 -9.07 -23.04
N LYS A 121 13.90 -7.92 -22.70
CA LYS A 121 14.45 -7.73 -21.35
C LYS A 121 13.32 -7.29 -20.41
N GLN A 122 13.02 -8.12 -19.41
CA GLN A 122 12.19 -7.75 -18.27
C GLN A 122 13.10 -7.22 -17.15
N TYR A 123 12.65 -6.20 -16.42
CA TYR A 123 13.29 -5.79 -15.17
C TYR A 123 13.06 -6.91 -14.15
N TYR A 124 14.04 -7.80 -14.00
CA TYR A 124 13.95 -8.91 -13.06
C TYR A 124 14.26 -8.45 -11.65
N MET A 125 13.35 -8.77 -10.73
CA MET A 125 13.56 -8.67 -9.29
C MET A 125 13.81 -10.07 -8.71
N PRO A 126 15.04 -10.59 -8.70
CA PRO A 126 15.28 -11.79 -7.92
C PRO A 126 15.17 -11.47 -6.43
N ASN A 127 14.43 -12.31 -5.72
CA ASN A 127 14.61 -12.46 -4.29
C ASN A 127 16.05 -12.94 -4.06
N ASP A 128 16.78 -12.32 -3.14
CA ASP A 128 17.96 -12.98 -2.61
C ASP A 128 17.55 -14.26 -1.88
N SER A 129 18.52 -15.11 -1.53
CA SER A 129 18.29 -16.38 -0.83
C SER A 129 17.63 -16.22 0.56
N LYS A 130 17.33 -15.00 0.99
CA LYS A 130 16.66 -14.62 2.24
C LYS A 130 15.34 -13.87 1.98
N GLY A 131 14.80 -13.88 0.75
CA GLY A 131 13.53 -13.25 0.41
C GLY A 131 13.58 -11.73 0.23
N ARG A 132 14.77 -11.12 0.24
CA ARG A 132 14.89 -9.65 0.06
C ARG A 132 14.94 -9.32 -1.42
N MET A 133 14.08 -8.43 -1.86
CA MET A 133 14.04 -7.95 -3.24
C MET A 133 15.35 -7.23 -3.61
N ARG A 134 16.02 -7.66 -4.70
CA ARG A 134 17.07 -6.87 -5.36
C ARG A 134 16.52 -6.26 -6.64
N LEU A 135 16.57 -4.94 -6.74
CA LEU A 135 16.44 -4.26 -8.03
C LEU A 135 17.70 -4.54 -8.85
N ILE A 136 17.58 -5.38 -9.88
CA ILE A 136 18.63 -5.47 -10.90
C ILE A 136 18.21 -4.53 -12.02
N PHE A 137 18.81 -3.34 -12.03
CA PHE A 137 18.80 -2.49 -13.19
C PHE A 137 19.77 -3.08 -14.21
N ASP A 138 19.28 -3.37 -15.40
CA ASP A 138 20.15 -3.63 -16.55
C ASP A 138 21.01 -2.37 -16.80
N SER A 139 22.28 -2.57 -17.15
CA SER A 139 23.33 -1.53 -17.16
C SER A 139 23.05 -0.29 -18.03
N ASP A 140 22.01 -0.34 -18.86
CA ASP A 140 21.70 0.72 -19.83
C ASP A 140 20.41 1.49 -19.51
N ALA A 141 19.77 1.29 -18.35
CA ALA A 141 18.76 2.24 -17.86
C ALA A 141 19.47 3.52 -17.39
N ASP A 142 18.93 4.70 -17.71
CA ASP A 142 19.57 5.93 -17.26
C ASP A 142 19.51 6.09 -15.73
N GLU A 143 20.45 6.87 -15.17
CA GLU A 143 20.60 7.05 -13.72
C GLU A 143 19.32 7.57 -13.05
N TYR A 144 18.54 8.40 -13.76
CA TYR A 144 17.29 8.96 -13.23
C TYR A 144 16.20 7.90 -13.12
N THR A 145 16.03 7.06 -14.14
CA THR A 145 15.12 5.90 -14.09
C THR A 145 15.46 4.98 -12.93
N GLN A 146 16.75 4.64 -12.75
CA GLN A 146 17.18 3.79 -11.64
C GLN A 146 16.85 4.40 -10.28
N LYS A 147 17.11 5.70 -10.12
CA LYS A 147 16.84 6.44 -8.88
C LYS A 147 15.35 6.47 -8.53
N ILE A 148 14.48 6.75 -9.50
CA ILE A 148 13.02 6.82 -9.29
C ILE A 148 12.46 5.45 -8.89
N PHE A 149 12.84 4.39 -9.57
CA PHE A 149 12.37 3.04 -9.22
C PHE A 149 12.91 2.57 -7.86
N TYR A 150 14.15 2.91 -7.51
CA TYR A 150 14.70 2.64 -6.17
C TYR A 150 13.99 3.43 -5.07
N GLU A 151 13.63 4.68 -5.34
CA GLU A 151 12.85 5.48 -4.40
C GLU A 151 11.47 4.87 -4.16
N PHE A 152 10.74 4.50 -5.22
CA PHE A 152 9.45 3.85 -5.08
C PHE A 152 9.56 2.53 -4.32
N TYR A 153 10.58 1.72 -4.61
CA TYR A 153 10.83 0.46 -3.88
C TYR A 153 10.93 0.66 -2.36
N LYS A 154 11.62 1.72 -1.92
CA LYS A 154 11.72 2.05 -0.48
C LYS A 154 10.40 2.49 0.12
N LEU A 155 9.51 3.08 -0.66
CA LEU A 155 8.19 3.55 -0.21
C LEU A 155 7.10 2.48 -0.34
N TYR A 156 7.34 1.43 -1.12
CA TYR A 156 6.34 0.43 -1.50
C TYR A 156 5.68 -0.22 -0.28
N HIS A 157 6.49 -0.67 0.68
CA HIS A 157 6.02 -1.27 1.93
C HIS A 157 6.02 -0.25 3.08
N SER A 158 5.41 0.91 2.89
CA SER A 158 5.26 1.91 3.96
C SER A 158 3.79 2.10 4.33
N LEU A 159 3.52 2.52 5.57
CA LEU A 159 2.15 2.79 6.04
C LEU A 159 1.42 3.79 5.14
N ALA A 160 2.15 4.76 4.59
CA ALA A 160 1.62 5.74 3.65
C ALA A 160 1.15 5.12 2.32
N ASN A 161 1.63 3.94 1.92
CA ASN A 161 1.14 3.20 0.75
C ASN A 161 0.14 2.09 1.11
N PHE A 162 -0.17 1.90 2.39
CA PHE A 162 -1.07 0.84 2.85
C PHE A 162 -2.49 1.33 3.07
N TRP A 163 -3.44 0.46 2.76
CA TRP A 163 -4.86 0.62 3.06
C TRP A 163 -5.49 -0.72 3.39
N ILE A 164 -6.76 -0.70 3.79
CA ILE A 164 -7.56 -1.88 4.02
C ILE A 164 -8.77 -1.85 3.08
N ILE A 165 -9.02 -2.97 2.42
CA ILE A 165 -10.09 -3.13 1.43
C ILE A 165 -10.72 -4.53 1.56
N PRO A 166 -11.89 -4.77 0.94
CA PRO A 166 -12.45 -6.13 0.86
C PRO A 166 -11.44 -7.13 0.30
N ILE A 167 -11.34 -8.31 0.90
CA ILE A 167 -10.37 -9.33 0.48
C ILE A 167 -10.58 -9.74 -0.98
N GLU A 168 -11.85 -9.75 -1.42
CA GLU A 168 -12.22 -10.09 -2.78
C GLU A 168 -11.87 -8.99 -3.79
N MET A 169 -11.49 -7.79 -3.33
CA MET A 169 -10.92 -6.72 -4.16
C MET A 169 -9.39 -6.73 -4.14
N GLY A 170 -8.80 -6.77 -2.95
CA GLY A 170 -7.34 -6.59 -2.78
C GLY A 170 -6.52 -7.82 -3.08
N ARG A 171 -6.99 -9.01 -2.70
CA ARG A 171 -6.16 -10.23 -2.67
C ARG A 171 -6.45 -11.24 -3.77
N LYS A 172 -7.42 -10.97 -4.65
CA LYS A 172 -7.61 -11.81 -5.84
C LYS A 172 -6.44 -11.58 -6.82
N SER A 173 -5.82 -12.66 -7.27
CA SER A 173 -4.73 -12.61 -8.25
C SER A 173 -5.10 -11.93 -9.57
N SER A 174 -6.40 -11.91 -9.92
CA SER A 174 -6.92 -11.22 -11.09
C SER A 174 -6.91 -9.69 -10.97
N LYS A 175 -6.86 -9.15 -9.73
CA LYS A 175 -6.94 -7.72 -9.42
C LYS A 175 -8.10 -7.07 -10.19
N THR A 176 -9.28 -7.65 -9.98
CA THR A 176 -10.53 -7.28 -10.64
C THR A 176 -11.56 -6.80 -9.64
N ILE A 177 -12.39 -5.83 -10.05
CA ILE A 177 -13.60 -5.44 -9.34
C ILE A 177 -14.79 -6.12 -10.03
N SER A 178 -15.55 -6.93 -9.31
CA SER A 178 -16.74 -7.61 -9.84
C SER A 178 -18.02 -6.82 -9.57
N ILE A 179 -18.76 -6.40 -10.61
CA ILE A 179 -20.00 -5.62 -10.50
C ILE A 179 -21.08 -6.19 -11.43
N ASP A 180 -22.19 -6.66 -10.87
CA ASP A 180 -23.31 -7.30 -11.58
C ASP A 180 -22.86 -8.29 -12.69
N ASN A 181 -21.98 -9.23 -12.31
CA ASN A 181 -21.38 -10.26 -13.18
C ASN A 181 -20.35 -9.77 -14.23
N PHE A 182 -20.00 -8.49 -14.24
CA PHE A 182 -18.87 -7.97 -15.00
C PHE A 182 -17.62 -7.88 -14.13
N GLU A 183 -16.45 -8.17 -14.69
CA GLU A 183 -15.16 -8.01 -14.00
C GLU A 183 -14.33 -6.92 -14.66
N PHE A 184 -13.98 -5.90 -13.88
CA PHE A 184 -13.15 -4.78 -14.33
C PHE A 184 -11.72 -4.98 -13.84
N ARG A 185 -10.76 -5.10 -14.76
CA ARG A 185 -9.34 -5.28 -14.42
C ARG A 185 -8.72 -3.95 -13.99
N THR A 186 -8.37 -3.83 -12.72
CA THR A 186 -7.66 -2.65 -12.19
C THR A 186 -6.16 -2.76 -12.40
N GLN A 187 -5.65 -3.99 -12.46
CA GLN A 187 -4.24 -4.31 -12.65
C GLN A 187 -3.32 -3.65 -11.61
N ASP A 188 -3.76 -3.51 -10.37
CA ASP A 188 -3.04 -2.76 -9.31
C ASP A 188 -2.62 -1.33 -9.69
N TYR A 189 -3.33 -0.70 -10.63
CA TYR A 189 -3.15 0.71 -10.94
C TYR A 189 -4.25 1.53 -10.28
N MET A 190 -3.87 2.31 -9.27
CA MET A 190 -4.80 3.06 -8.43
C MET A 190 -5.69 4.01 -9.23
N GLY A 191 -5.18 4.64 -10.30
CA GLY A 191 -6.00 5.50 -11.18
C GLY A 191 -7.16 4.74 -11.86
N ARG A 192 -6.92 3.51 -12.34
CA ARG A 192 -7.98 2.64 -12.90
C ARG A 192 -8.94 2.20 -11.80
N PHE A 193 -8.41 1.78 -10.66
CA PHE A 193 -9.24 1.40 -9.51
C PHE A 193 -10.21 2.52 -9.14
N LEU A 194 -9.70 3.74 -8.92
CA LEU A 194 -10.51 4.90 -8.53
C LEU A 194 -11.55 5.26 -9.58
N SER A 195 -11.18 5.21 -10.87
CA SER A 195 -12.13 5.43 -11.98
C SER A 195 -13.30 4.43 -11.94
N GLU A 196 -13.01 3.14 -11.74
CA GLU A 196 -14.05 2.11 -11.67
C GLU A 196 -14.97 2.27 -10.45
N ILE A 197 -14.40 2.60 -9.29
CA ILE A 197 -15.17 2.87 -8.08
C ILE A 197 -16.07 4.08 -8.28
N ARG A 198 -15.56 5.18 -8.85
CA ARG A 198 -16.33 6.39 -9.14
C ARG A 198 -17.49 6.10 -10.10
N ASN A 199 -17.20 5.46 -11.23
CA ASN A 199 -18.18 5.21 -12.28
C ASN A 199 -19.29 4.26 -11.83
N ASN A 200 -19.00 3.36 -10.88
CA ASN A 200 -19.95 2.36 -10.40
C ASN A 200 -20.38 2.58 -8.94
N TRP A 201 -20.15 3.76 -8.37
CA TRP A 201 -20.36 4.05 -6.94
C TRP A 201 -21.73 3.61 -6.43
N ASN A 202 -22.80 4.03 -7.11
CA ASN A 202 -24.17 3.70 -6.72
C ASN A 202 -24.47 2.20 -6.73
N ARG A 203 -23.84 1.43 -7.63
CA ARG A 203 -24.00 -0.02 -7.71
C ARG A 203 -23.28 -0.70 -6.56
N LEU A 204 -21.99 -0.36 -6.38
CA LEU A 204 -21.15 -0.85 -5.28
C LEU A 204 -21.77 -0.57 -3.91
N LYS A 205 -22.39 0.60 -3.74
CA LYS A 205 -23.03 1.00 -2.48
C LYS A 205 -24.39 0.33 -2.24
N LYS A 206 -25.19 0.04 -3.27
CA LYS A 206 -26.56 -0.46 -3.09
C LYS A 206 -26.69 -1.98 -3.10
N GLN A 207 -25.86 -2.68 -3.86
CA GLN A 207 -25.99 -4.13 -4.07
C GLN A 207 -24.66 -4.78 -4.46
N GLY A 208 -24.64 -6.11 -4.44
CA GLY A 208 -23.49 -6.88 -4.91
C GLY A 208 -22.45 -7.18 -3.83
N LEU A 209 -21.32 -7.75 -4.28
CA LEU A 209 -20.30 -8.38 -3.44
C LEU A 209 -19.71 -7.44 -2.38
N TYR A 210 -19.64 -6.14 -2.68
CA TYR A 210 -18.87 -5.19 -1.87
C TYR A 210 -19.73 -4.19 -1.08
N ASN A 211 -21.06 -4.34 -1.12
CA ASN A 211 -22.00 -3.45 -0.41
C ASN A 211 -21.65 -3.31 1.08
N PHE A 212 -21.20 -4.39 1.72
CA PHE A 212 -20.84 -4.39 3.14
C PHE A 212 -19.74 -3.39 3.50
N TYR A 213 -18.90 -3.01 2.53
CA TYR A 213 -17.83 -2.04 2.66
C TYR A 213 -18.26 -0.66 2.16
N PHE A 214 -18.79 -0.53 0.94
CA PHE A 214 -19.12 0.78 0.35
C PHE A 214 -20.30 1.48 1.02
N LYS A 215 -21.19 0.75 1.70
CA LYS A 215 -22.31 1.36 2.44
C LYS A 215 -21.86 2.23 3.62
N ASN A 216 -20.63 2.07 4.10
CA ASN A 216 -20.08 2.82 5.23
C ASN A 216 -19.54 4.20 4.82
N PHE A 217 -19.65 4.55 3.54
CA PHE A 217 -19.32 5.88 3.02
C PHE A 217 -20.59 6.51 2.45
N GLU A 218 -20.85 7.77 2.77
CA GLU A 218 -21.94 8.60 2.26
C GLU A 218 -21.86 8.71 0.74
N ASP A 219 -20.70 9.09 0.23
CA ASP A 219 -20.43 9.21 -1.20
C ASP A 219 -18.96 8.92 -1.54
N TYR A 220 -18.64 9.03 -2.84
CA TYR A 220 -17.28 8.82 -3.33
C TYR A 220 -16.28 9.81 -2.71
N SER A 221 -16.72 11.05 -2.43
CA SER A 221 -15.86 12.06 -1.82
C SER A 221 -15.47 11.66 -0.39
N GLU A 222 -16.42 11.17 0.41
CA GLU A 222 -16.11 10.64 1.74
C GLU A 222 -15.18 9.43 1.65
N PHE A 223 -15.36 8.55 0.66
CA PHE A 223 -14.43 7.43 0.44
C PHE A 223 -12.99 7.91 0.21
N ILE A 224 -12.79 8.90 -0.64
CA ILE A 224 -11.48 9.49 -0.91
C ILE A 224 -10.90 10.14 0.34
N GLU A 225 -11.71 10.91 1.07
CA GLU A 225 -11.32 11.59 2.31
C GLU A 225 -10.87 10.60 3.39
N LYS A 226 -11.70 9.59 3.69
CA LYS A 226 -11.41 8.58 4.72
C LYS A 226 -10.20 7.71 4.41
N HIS A 227 -9.79 7.63 3.14
CA HIS A 227 -8.56 6.92 2.74
C HIS A 227 -7.34 7.84 2.59
N PHE A 228 -7.49 9.15 2.78
CA PHE A 228 -6.43 10.14 2.58
C PHE A 228 -5.85 10.10 1.16
N ILE A 229 -6.73 9.98 0.16
CA ILE A 229 -6.37 9.88 -1.25
C ILE A 229 -6.46 11.26 -1.90
N ILE A 230 -5.44 11.65 -2.67
CA ILE A 230 -5.51 12.80 -3.58
C ILE A 230 -5.58 12.23 -4.99
N GLU A 231 -6.77 12.23 -5.56
CA GLU A 231 -7.01 11.54 -6.84
C GLU A 231 -6.18 12.14 -7.99
N THR A 232 -5.97 13.45 -7.98
CA THR A 232 -5.17 14.15 -9.00
C THR A 232 -3.69 13.76 -9.01
N ASP A 233 -3.20 13.09 -7.97
CA ASP A 233 -1.82 12.56 -7.95
C ASP A 233 -1.68 11.32 -8.83
N TYR A 234 -2.79 10.66 -9.15
CA TYR A 234 -2.82 9.56 -10.10
C TYR A 234 -3.07 10.11 -11.48
N LEU A 235 -2.16 9.81 -12.41
CA LEU A 235 -2.37 10.12 -13.82
C LEU A 235 -3.68 9.46 -14.29
N GLU A 236 -4.38 10.11 -15.21
CA GLU A 236 -5.39 9.40 -15.99
C GLU A 236 -4.68 8.22 -16.66
N SER A 237 -5.25 7.02 -16.53
CA SER A 237 -4.71 5.83 -17.21
C SER A 237 -4.38 6.22 -18.65
N PRO A 238 -3.23 5.82 -19.20
CA PRO A 238 -3.03 5.93 -20.64
C PRO A 238 -4.28 5.36 -21.31
N LYS A 239 -4.84 6.15 -22.24
CA LYS A 239 -6.11 5.93 -22.95
C LYS A 239 -6.07 4.70 -23.88
N ASP A 240 -5.35 3.66 -23.49
CA ASP A 240 -5.49 2.38 -24.12
C ASP A 240 -6.78 1.74 -23.58
N GLU A 241 -7.81 1.82 -24.41
CA GLU A 241 -9.10 1.12 -24.30
C GLU A 241 -8.93 -0.41 -24.36
N THR A 242 -7.70 -0.91 -24.49
CA THR A 242 -7.43 -2.33 -24.39
C THR A 242 -7.45 -2.77 -22.92
N GLU A 243 -8.12 -3.90 -22.65
CA GLU A 243 -8.37 -4.45 -21.30
C GLU A 243 -7.09 -4.68 -20.45
N ASN A 244 -5.90 -4.49 -21.02
CA ASN A 244 -4.64 -4.53 -20.33
C ASN A 244 -3.84 -3.25 -20.59
N PHE A 245 -3.19 -2.68 -19.57
CA PHE A 245 -2.01 -1.84 -19.85
C PHE A 245 -1.10 -2.67 -20.76
N GLY A 246 -0.88 -2.17 -21.97
CA GLY A 246 0.11 -2.73 -22.87
C GLY A 246 1.52 -2.59 -22.30
N SER A 247 2.49 -2.87 -23.15
CA SER A 247 3.88 -2.54 -22.91
C SER A 247 4.06 -1.06 -22.63
N LEU A 248 4.71 -0.71 -21.51
CA LEU A 248 5.08 0.67 -21.21
C LEU A 248 6.48 0.94 -21.74
N ASN A 249 6.66 2.08 -22.40
CA ASN A 249 7.99 2.63 -22.64
C ASN A 249 8.55 3.22 -21.33
N GLU A 250 9.86 3.48 -21.31
CA GLU A 250 10.56 3.97 -20.12
C GLU A 250 10.01 5.31 -19.62
N LYS A 251 9.74 6.25 -20.51
CA LYS A 251 9.22 7.58 -20.16
C LYS A 251 7.85 7.48 -19.45
N ASP A 252 6.95 6.66 -19.97
CA ASP A 252 5.62 6.48 -19.40
C ASP A 252 5.71 5.74 -18.06
N ALA A 253 6.57 4.73 -17.95
CA ALA A 253 6.80 4.02 -16.69
C ALA A 253 7.37 4.95 -15.62
N VAL A 254 8.38 5.77 -15.95
CA VAL A 254 8.95 6.78 -15.04
C VAL A 254 7.90 7.80 -14.63
N SER A 255 7.06 8.26 -15.55
CA SER A 255 5.97 9.20 -15.25
C SER A 255 4.95 8.60 -14.28
N ILE A 256 4.55 7.34 -14.51
CA ILE A 256 3.62 6.62 -13.63
C ILE A 256 4.23 6.42 -12.24
N VAL A 257 5.46 5.90 -12.15
CA VAL A 257 6.14 5.68 -10.87
C VAL A 257 6.33 7.00 -10.10
N SER A 258 6.67 8.08 -10.79
CA SER A 258 6.78 9.41 -10.18
C SER A 258 5.45 9.91 -9.61
N GLY A 259 4.34 9.66 -10.31
CA GLY A 259 2.99 9.92 -9.80
C GLY A 259 2.68 9.12 -8.55
N MET A 260 3.01 7.83 -8.54
CA MET A 260 2.81 6.96 -7.36
C MET A 260 3.65 7.40 -6.16
N ILE A 261 4.92 7.78 -6.37
CA ILE A 261 5.78 8.33 -5.30
C ILE A 261 5.15 9.61 -4.72
N THR A 262 4.67 10.49 -5.60
CA THR A 262 3.99 11.74 -5.21
C THR A 262 2.74 11.43 -4.36
N ALA A 263 1.89 10.52 -4.82
CA ALA A 263 0.69 10.10 -4.11
C ALA A 263 1.00 9.55 -2.70
N ILE A 264 2.02 8.70 -2.57
CA ILE A 264 2.44 8.13 -1.28
C ILE A 264 2.92 9.26 -0.33
N LYS A 265 3.76 10.17 -0.82
CA LYS A 265 4.28 11.29 -0.01
C LYS A 265 3.18 12.27 0.41
N ASN A 266 2.25 12.56 -0.49
CA ASN A 266 1.14 13.46 -0.21
C ASN A 266 0.16 12.82 0.78
N ARG A 267 -0.11 11.51 0.66
CA ARG A 267 -0.90 10.77 1.64
C ARG A 267 -0.24 10.77 3.03
N ALA A 268 1.08 10.57 3.12
CA ALA A 268 1.81 10.68 4.38
C ALA A 268 1.66 12.07 5.02
N GLU A 269 1.66 13.13 4.20
CA GLU A 269 1.45 14.51 4.64
C GLU A 269 0.01 14.78 5.10
N LEU A 270 -0.99 14.22 4.42
CA LEU A 270 -2.38 14.32 4.86
C LEU A 270 -2.59 13.59 6.20
N LEU A 271 -2.05 12.38 6.34
CA LEU A 271 -2.09 11.61 7.58
C LEU A 271 -1.42 12.36 8.73
N SER A 272 -0.28 13.02 8.50
CA SER A 272 0.43 13.77 9.55
C SER A 272 -0.27 15.05 10.00
N LYS A 273 -1.22 15.56 9.20
CA LYS A 273 -2.10 16.69 9.54
C LYS A 273 -3.48 16.28 10.05
N SER A 274 -3.81 14.99 9.95
CA SER A 274 -5.15 14.48 10.24
C SER A 274 -5.48 14.48 11.73
N GLU A 275 -6.76 14.26 12.05
CA GLU A 275 -7.23 13.99 13.41
C GLU A 275 -6.56 12.76 14.06
N TYR A 276 -5.97 11.86 13.26
CA TYR A 276 -5.27 10.67 13.71
C TYR A 276 -3.78 10.91 14.03
N ALA A 277 -3.25 12.09 13.69
CA ALA A 277 -1.81 12.36 13.76
C ALA A 277 -1.19 12.09 15.14
N GLU A 278 -1.90 12.40 16.23
CA GLU A 278 -1.39 12.15 17.58
C GLU A 278 -1.31 10.66 17.91
N GLN A 279 -2.34 9.88 17.56
CA GLN A 279 -2.35 8.44 17.78
C GLN A 279 -1.27 7.75 16.94
N LEU A 280 -1.10 8.17 15.69
CA LEU A 280 -0.05 7.68 14.80
C LEU A 280 1.35 8.04 15.32
N TRP A 281 1.52 9.25 15.87
CA TRP A 281 2.75 9.66 16.52
C TRP A 281 3.07 8.76 17.72
N ILE A 282 2.11 8.51 18.59
CA ILE A 282 2.29 7.62 19.76
C ILE A 282 2.70 6.21 19.31
N LEU A 283 1.99 5.65 18.33
CA LEU A 283 2.32 4.34 17.76
C LEU A 283 3.77 4.28 17.27
N LEU A 284 4.17 5.24 16.44
CA LEU A 284 5.45 5.18 15.74
C LEU A 284 6.64 5.64 16.60
N SER A 285 6.46 6.65 17.45
CA SER A 285 7.53 7.13 18.34
C SER A 285 7.96 6.06 19.37
N ASN A 286 7.04 5.19 19.79
CA ASN A 286 7.34 4.05 20.65
C ASN A 286 8.20 2.98 19.95
N ILE A 287 8.13 2.91 18.61
CA ILE A 287 8.88 1.96 17.76
C ILE A 287 10.24 2.54 17.37
N THR A 288 10.30 3.85 17.11
CA THR A 288 11.48 4.53 16.54
C THR A 288 12.44 5.11 17.56
N THR A 289 12.18 4.93 18.86
CA THR A 289 13.14 5.26 19.92
C THR A 289 14.20 4.16 19.97
N ASP A 290 15.46 4.51 19.68
CA ASP A 290 16.55 3.55 19.74
C ASP A 290 16.64 2.94 21.14
N SER A 291 16.79 1.61 21.19
CA SER A 291 16.92 0.84 22.44
C SER A 291 18.05 1.31 23.35
N SER A 292 19.00 2.08 22.82
CA SER A 292 20.12 2.70 23.56
C SER A 292 19.71 3.90 24.43
N ASP A 293 18.56 4.51 24.17
CA ASP A 293 18.07 5.69 24.92
C ASP A 293 17.15 5.30 26.09
N LYS A 294 16.93 4.00 26.31
CA LYS A 294 16.12 3.44 27.41
C LYS A 294 16.94 2.97 28.62
N LEU A 295 18.19 3.42 28.77
CA LEU A 295 19.07 3.12 29.90
C LEU A 295 19.29 4.35 30.80
#